data_AF-A0A1E1WEF3-F1
#
_entry.id   AF-A0A1E1WEF3-F1
#
_cell.length_a   1.000
_cell.length_b   1.000
_cell.length_c   1.000
_cell.angle_alpha   90.00
_cell.angle_beta   90.00
_cell.angle_gamma   90.00
#
_symmetry.space_group_name_H-M   'P 1'
#
loop_
_entity.id
_entity.type
_entity.pdbx_description
1 polymer ?
#
loop_
_entity_poly.entity_id
_entity_poly.type
_entity_poly.pdbx_seq_one_letter_code
_entity_poly.pdbx_strand_id
1 'polypeptide(L)'
;EINAEAATNLAEDVSYKLRQMISTIALHSEMMKKSRVDGSDVNTALMLADTSPVVGACAATYAPIGDEKLCCQVESLLNVADFALIPQSYVFSTLPTVSVEWITDEKSLNNNSNISVNLQNYYTKVARAILNLRKKPKEIAVEDLTTNTRIGPIFPNLFNLAVLVLNDDNLNALNVPAKKPLQSNVLDMVDALCSNPCSLDTNIQQQFQRLFPVMVSNILGNGSLADKMVTILTKITRTWPSFIAIGKGILFDYLSQGTKERLTAPMIKCVLALGRQALVECLGEHLDHLDEC
;
A
#
# COMPACT_ATOMS: atom_id res chain seq x y z
N GLU A 1 34.43 31.89 54.47
CA GLU A 1 35.09 30.92 53.57
C GLU A 1 34.43 29.57 53.75
N ILE A 2 34.19 28.83 52.66
CA ILE A 2 33.68 27.46 52.73
C ILE A 2 34.85 26.53 53.04
N ASN A 3 34.68 25.53 53.91
CA ASN A 3 35.73 24.54 54.15
C ASN A 3 35.78 23.52 52.99
N ALA A 4 36.97 22.97 52.73
CA ALA A 4 37.17 22.04 51.62
C ALA A 4 36.32 20.77 51.76
N GLU A 5 36.11 20.29 52.98
CA GLU A 5 35.30 19.10 53.26
C GLU A 5 33.81 19.29 52.93
N ALA A 6 33.20 20.44 53.29
CA ALA A 6 31.80 20.67 52.90
C ALA A 6 31.65 20.90 51.40
N ALA A 7 32.65 21.49 50.73
CA ALA A 7 32.64 21.62 49.27
C ALA A 7 32.66 20.25 48.57
N THR A 8 33.50 19.32 49.05
CA THR A 8 33.56 17.95 48.52
C THR A 8 32.26 17.19 48.77
N ASN A 9 31.74 17.23 50.00
CA ASN A 9 30.49 16.54 50.34
C ASN A 9 29.30 17.06 49.53
N LEU A 10 29.22 18.38 49.32
CA LEU A 10 28.19 18.98 48.49
C LEU A 10 28.33 18.58 47.02
N ALA A 11 29.56 18.57 46.48
CA ALA A 11 29.81 18.15 45.11
C ALA A 11 29.42 16.68 44.87
N GLU A 12 29.66 15.80 45.85
CA GLU A 12 29.24 14.39 45.78
C GLU A 12 27.73 14.23 45.80
N ASP A 13 27.01 14.94 46.68
CA ASP A 13 25.54 14.88 46.74
C ASP A 13 24.90 15.42 45.46
N VAL A 14 25.36 16.56 44.95
CA VAL A 14 24.92 17.12 43.67
C VAL A 14 25.19 16.14 42.52
N SER A 15 26.37 15.52 42.50
CA SER A 15 26.71 14.53 41.47
C SER A 15 25.82 13.29 41.56
N TYR A 16 25.46 12.84 42.76
CA TYR A 16 24.55 11.72 42.96
C TYR A 16 23.15 12.05 42.46
N LYS A 17 22.61 13.21 42.84
CA LYS A 17 21.30 13.70 42.36
C LYS A 17 21.27 13.88 40.85
N LEU A 18 22.36 14.37 40.26
CA LEU A 18 22.48 14.51 38.81
C LEU A 18 22.42 13.15 38.11
N ARG A 19 23.15 12.15 38.59
CA ARG A 19 23.09 10.79 38.03
C ARG A 19 21.70 10.17 38.15
N GLN A 20 21.05 10.36 39.30
CA GLN A 20 19.68 9.90 39.51
C GLN A 20 18.73 10.55 38.48
N MET A 21 18.82 11.86 38.31
CA MET A 21 18.00 12.61 37.36
C MET A 21 18.23 12.17 35.90
N ILE A 22 19.50 11.99 35.50
CA ILE A 22 19.85 11.49 34.15
C ILE A 22 19.22 10.13 33.90
N SER A 23 19.25 9.22 34.88
CA SER A 23 18.64 7.90 34.74
C SER A 23 17.11 7.98 34.56
N THR A 24 16.44 8.87 35.30
CA THR A 24 14.99 9.10 35.16
C THR A 24 14.64 9.69 33.79
N ILE A 25 15.42 10.65 33.30
CA ILE A 25 15.23 11.27 31.98
C ILE A 25 15.38 10.23 30.86
N ALA A 26 16.43 9.40 30.93
CA ALA A 26 16.68 8.36 29.95
C ALA A 26 15.54 7.34 29.88
N LEU A 27 15.05 6.89 31.05
CA LEU A 27 13.91 5.99 31.15
C LEU A 27 12.64 6.60 30.55
N HIS A 28 12.38 7.88 30.82
CA HIS A 28 11.23 8.58 30.24
C HIS A 28 11.31 8.65 28.71
N SER A 29 12.47 9.02 28.16
CA SER A 29 12.69 9.04 26.70
C SER A 29 12.45 7.67 26.05
N GLU A 30 12.90 6.60 26.70
CA GLU A 30 12.70 5.23 26.23
C GLU A 30 11.21 4.84 26.24
N MET A 31 10.48 5.17 27.31
CA MET A 31 9.03 4.95 27.39
C MET A 31 8.26 5.72 26.31
N MET A 32 8.75 6.89 25.92
CA MET A 32 8.21 7.69 24.82
C MET A 32 8.66 7.23 23.43
N LYS A 33 9.42 6.13 23.34
CA LYS A 33 9.98 5.56 22.09
C LYS A 33 10.84 6.55 21.31
N LYS A 34 11.47 7.51 22.00
CA LYS A 34 12.39 8.47 21.41
C LYS A 34 13.81 7.88 21.42
N SER A 35 14.54 8.08 20.32
CA SER A 35 15.97 7.73 20.22
C SER A 35 16.90 8.82 20.75
N ARG A 36 16.36 10.00 21.07
CA ARG A 36 17.10 11.17 21.57
C ARG A 36 16.28 11.86 22.66
N VAL A 37 16.99 12.29 23.70
CA VAL A 37 16.43 13.10 24.79
C VAL A 37 16.27 14.55 24.32
N ASP A 38 15.14 15.16 24.62
CA ASP A 38 14.87 16.58 24.40
C ASP A 38 14.60 17.35 25.70
N GLY A 39 14.47 18.67 25.60
CA GLY A 39 14.19 19.53 26.76
C GLY A 39 12.83 19.26 27.43
N SER A 40 11.87 18.67 26.71
CA SER A 40 10.58 18.28 27.29
C SER A 40 10.73 17.07 28.21
N ASP A 41 11.61 16.13 27.88
CA ASP A 41 11.91 14.97 28.72
C ASP A 41 12.57 15.41 30.05
N VAL A 42 13.50 16.38 29.97
CA VAL A 42 14.17 16.97 31.15
C VAL A 42 13.17 17.69 32.05
N ASN A 43 12.34 18.57 31.48
CA ASN A 43 11.35 19.31 32.25
C ASN A 43 10.28 18.40 32.86
N THR A 44 9.91 17.32 32.17
CA THR A 44 8.99 16.31 32.72
C THR A 44 9.61 15.61 33.93
N ALA A 45 10.88 15.20 33.85
CA ALA A 45 11.58 14.59 34.97
C ALA A 45 11.72 15.55 36.16
N LEU A 46 12.02 16.84 35.92
CA LEU A 46 12.08 17.86 36.97
C LEU A 46 10.73 18.07 37.65
N MET A 47 9.64 18.16 36.88
CA MET A 47 8.28 18.28 37.45
C MET A 47 7.91 17.05 38.30
N LEU A 48 8.27 15.85 37.87
CA LEU A 48 8.04 14.62 38.65
C LEU A 48 8.86 14.56 39.95
N ALA A 49 9.98 15.28 40.01
CA ALA A 49 10.81 15.44 41.19
C ALA A 49 10.45 16.70 42.00
N ASP A 50 9.27 17.28 41.80
CA ASP A 50 8.79 18.51 42.44
C ASP A 50 9.77 19.69 42.28
N THR A 51 10.54 19.71 41.20
CA THR A 51 11.52 20.74 40.87
C THR A 51 10.98 21.67 39.79
N SER A 52 11.31 22.96 39.88
CA SER A 52 10.88 23.95 38.90
C SER A 52 11.45 23.64 37.50
N PRO A 53 10.66 23.83 36.42
CA PRO A 53 11.13 23.59 35.07
C PRO A 53 12.19 24.62 34.65
N VAL A 54 13.10 24.20 33.77
CA VAL A 54 14.08 25.08 33.14
C VAL A 54 13.45 25.67 31.89
N VAL A 55 13.27 27.00 31.89
CA VAL A 55 12.72 27.77 30.77
C VAL A 55 13.84 28.54 30.08
N GLY A 56 13.76 28.71 28.76
CA GLY A 56 14.76 29.47 27.98
C GLY A 56 16.05 28.70 27.67
N ALA A 57 16.10 27.40 27.96
CA ALA A 57 17.20 26.52 27.54
C ALA A 57 17.10 26.24 26.02
N CYS A 58 17.51 27.20 25.20
CA CYS A 58 17.72 27.03 23.77
C CYS A 58 19.19 26.66 23.50
N ALA A 59 19.55 26.37 22.24
CA ALA A 59 20.90 26.01 21.84
C ALA A 59 21.91 27.11 22.26
N ALA A 60 22.51 26.94 23.44
CA ALA A 60 23.47 27.88 23.99
C ALA A 60 24.80 27.72 23.27
N THR A 61 25.34 28.82 22.77
CA THR A 61 26.69 28.86 22.21
C THR A 61 27.64 29.26 23.32
N TYR A 62 28.63 28.42 23.63
CA TYR A 62 29.63 28.73 24.64
C TYR A 62 30.93 29.19 23.99
N ALA A 63 31.56 30.23 24.54
CA ALA A 63 32.88 30.69 24.11
C ALA A 63 33.88 30.65 25.29
N PRO A 64 35.15 30.29 25.03
CA PRO A 64 36.19 30.35 26.05
C PRO A 64 36.52 31.81 26.38
N ILE A 65 36.74 32.11 27.67
CA ILE A 65 37.23 33.41 28.15
C ILE A 65 38.67 33.24 28.65
N GLY A 66 39.61 33.93 28.01
CA GLY A 66 41.01 33.98 28.44
C GLY A 66 41.79 32.68 28.20
N ASP A 67 42.95 32.55 28.87
CA ASP A 67 43.82 31.36 28.79
C ASP A 67 43.40 30.24 29.76
N GLU A 68 42.44 30.51 30.65
CA GLU A 68 41.88 29.52 31.56
C GLU A 68 40.71 28.76 30.91
N LYS A 69 40.45 27.53 31.34
CA LYS A 69 39.36 26.66 30.83
C LYS A 69 37.96 27.13 31.28
N LEU A 70 37.70 28.43 31.23
CA LEU A 70 36.42 29.04 31.58
C LEU A 70 35.61 29.23 30.30
N CYS A 71 34.39 28.70 30.28
CA CYS A 71 33.44 28.91 29.20
C CYS A 71 32.31 29.79 29.70
N CYS A 72 31.96 30.84 28.94
CA CYS A 72 30.74 31.61 29.17
C CYS A 72 29.70 31.31 28.09
N GLN A 73 28.44 31.48 28.45
CA GLN A 73 27.36 31.51 27.47
C GLN A 73 27.42 32.83 26.71
N VAL A 74 27.50 32.77 25.39
CA VAL A 74 27.43 33.94 24.52
C VAL A 74 25.97 34.25 24.26
N GLU A 75 25.53 35.42 24.69
CA GLU A 75 24.22 35.96 24.39
C GLU A 75 24.38 37.18 23.50
N SER A 76 23.64 37.20 22.38
CA SER A 76 23.53 38.39 21.54
C SER A 76 22.29 39.17 21.95
N LEU A 77 22.47 40.47 22.21
CA LEU A 77 21.34 41.37 22.40
C LEU A 77 20.61 41.52 21.06
N LEU A 78 19.31 41.23 21.06
CA LEU A 78 18.46 41.34 19.89
C LEU A 78 17.57 42.59 20.00
N ASN A 79 17.43 43.34 18.91
CA ASN A 79 16.47 44.44 18.84
C ASN A 79 15.06 43.88 18.64
N VAL A 80 14.20 44.06 19.64
CA VAL A 80 12.82 43.57 19.64
C VAL A 80 12.00 44.17 18.49
N ALA A 81 12.23 45.44 18.14
CA ALA A 81 11.50 46.11 17.07
C ALA A 81 11.82 45.49 15.70
N ASP A 82 13.09 45.15 15.48
CA ASP A 82 13.54 44.54 14.23
C ASP A 82 12.99 43.12 14.10
N PHE A 83 13.01 42.32 15.18
CA PHE A 83 12.48 40.95 15.18
C PHE A 83 10.97 40.88 15.04
N ALA A 84 10.23 41.86 15.57
CA ALA A 84 8.78 41.91 15.45
C ALA A 84 8.31 42.14 13.99
N LEU A 85 9.14 42.77 13.17
CA LEU A 85 8.86 43.05 11.76
C LEU A 85 9.26 41.90 10.83
N ILE A 86 9.93 40.86 11.33
CA ILE A 86 10.33 39.71 10.53
C ILE A 86 9.10 38.82 10.27
N PRO A 87 8.68 38.63 9.01
CA PRO A 87 7.58 37.75 8.69
C PRO A 87 7.93 36.31 9.06
N GLN A 88 7.14 35.69 9.92
CA GLN A 88 7.29 34.29 10.28
C GLN A 88 6.53 33.41 9.29
N SER A 89 7.25 32.54 8.59
CA SER A 89 6.66 31.46 7.81
C SER A 89 6.63 30.20 8.67
N TYR A 90 5.44 29.69 8.99
CA TYR A 90 5.29 28.39 9.61
C TYR A 90 5.11 27.32 8.55
N VAL A 91 5.89 26.25 8.63
CA VAL A 91 5.62 25.04 7.85
C VAL A 91 4.48 24.32 8.57
N PHE A 92 3.28 24.39 7.98
CA PHE A 92 2.16 23.61 8.48
C PHE A 92 2.40 22.12 8.20
N SER A 93 2.65 21.34 9.24
CA SER A 93 2.63 19.88 9.16
C SER A 93 1.18 19.43 9.03
N THR A 94 0.85 18.71 7.97
CA THR A 94 -0.49 18.11 7.81
C THR A 94 -0.79 17.15 8.96
N LEU A 95 -2.07 16.89 9.22
CA LEU A 95 -2.49 15.90 10.23
C LEU A 95 -1.79 14.54 9.98
N PRO A 96 -1.43 13.79 11.03
CA PRO A 96 -0.78 12.50 10.87
C PRO A 96 -1.68 11.55 10.07
N THR A 97 -1.17 11.03 8.96
CA THR A 97 -1.83 9.99 8.17
C THR A 97 -1.05 8.70 8.27
N VAL A 98 -1.73 7.57 8.45
CA VAL A 98 -1.10 6.24 8.45
C VAL A 98 -1.16 5.68 7.04
N SER A 99 0.00 5.39 6.45
CA SER A 99 0.13 4.60 5.23
C SER A 99 0.64 3.21 5.58
N VAL A 100 0.04 2.17 5.00
CA VAL A 100 0.49 0.78 5.14
C VAL A 100 1.16 0.39 3.84
N GLU A 101 2.41 -0.05 3.93
CA GLU A 101 3.19 -0.57 2.81
C GLU A 101 3.86 -1.88 3.22
N TRP A 102 3.96 -2.83 2.30
CA TRP A 102 4.72 -4.05 2.53
C TRP A 102 6.20 -3.74 2.48
N ILE A 103 6.86 -3.80 3.64
CA ILE A 103 8.31 -3.71 3.70
C ILE A 103 8.88 -5.07 3.27
N THR A 104 9.22 -5.19 2.00
CA THR A 104 10.11 -6.24 1.49
C THR A 104 11.54 -5.73 1.53
N ASP A 105 12.47 -6.46 2.16
CA ASP A 105 13.88 -6.06 2.22
C ASP A 105 14.38 -5.61 0.83
N GLU A 106 14.92 -4.41 0.67
CA GLU A 106 15.30 -3.84 -0.64
C GLU A 106 16.31 -4.69 -1.44
N LYS A 107 17.00 -5.64 -0.78
CA LYS A 107 17.80 -6.67 -1.47
C LYS A 107 16.96 -7.66 -2.31
N SER A 108 15.62 -7.56 -2.26
CA SER A 108 14.65 -8.48 -2.87
C SER A 108 13.94 -7.94 -4.12
N LEU A 109 14.31 -6.76 -4.63
CA LEU A 109 13.65 -6.19 -5.82
C LEU A 109 14.17 -6.72 -7.16
N ASN A 110 15.26 -7.51 -7.16
CA ASN A 110 15.99 -7.81 -8.41
C ASN A 110 15.98 -9.26 -8.88
N ASN A 111 15.26 -10.19 -8.24
CA ASN A 111 15.14 -11.55 -8.76
C ASN A 111 13.80 -12.19 -8.39
N ASN A 112 13.24 -12.97 -9.32
CA ASN A 112 12.10 -13.90 -9.16
C ASN A 112 12.28 -14.96 -8.04
N SER A 113 13.20 -14.77 -7.09
CA SER A 113 13.69 -15.73 -6.10
C SER A 113 13.41 -15.33 -4.64
N ASN A 114 12.47 -14.42 -4.38
CA ASN A 114 12.14 -13.97 -3.01
C ASN A 114 10.87 -14.60 -2.42
N ILE A 115 10.28 -15.55 -3.14
CA ILE A 115 9.22 -16.41 -2.61
C ILE A 115 9.92 -17.55 -1.86
N SER A 116 9.59 -17.73 -0.58
CA SER A 116 10.13 -18.85 0.21
C SER A 116 9.88 -20.18 -0.51
N VAL A 117 10.79 -21.15 -0.38
CA VAL A 117 10.65 -22.48 -1.01
C VAL A 117 9.29 -23.12 -0.68
N ASN A 118 8.82 -22.93 0.55
CA ASN A 118 7.51 -23.41 0.99
C ASN A 118 6.35 -22.74 0.24
N LEU A 119 6.43 -21.43 0.02
CA LEU A 119 5.41 -20.68 -0.70
C LEU A 119 5.46 -20.95 -2.21
N GLN A 120 6.64 -21.21 -2.77
CA GLN A 120 6.80 -21.65 -4.16
C GLN A 120 6.24 -23.06 -4.39
N ASN A 121 6.48 -23.96 -3.44
CA ASN A 121 5.89 -25.31 -3.44
C ASN A 121 4.37 -25.24 -3.31
N TYR A 122 3.87 -24.35 -2.45
CA TYR A 122 2.44 -24.08 -2.33
C TYR A 122 1.85 -23.57 -3.66
N TYR A 123 2.44 -22.52 -4.25
CA TYR A 123 2.04 -22.00 -5.57
C TYR A 123 2.01 -23.12 -6.62
N THR A 124 3.05 -23.97 -6.66
CA THR A 124 3.12 -25.07 -7.63
C THR A 124 2.00 -26.09 -7.43
N LYS A 125 1.67 -26.44 -6.17
CA LYS A 125 0.56 -27.36 -5.86
C LYS A 125 -0.79 -26.76 -6.22
N VAL A 126 -1.00 -25.48 -5.91
CA VAL A 126 -2.23 -24.74 -6.26
C VAL A 126 -2.38 -24.62 -7.77
N ALA A 127 -1.35 -24.15 -8.48
CA ALA A 127 -1.37 -24.02 -9.94
C ALA A 127 -1.65 -25.38 -10.61
N ARG A 128 -1.01 -26.47 -10.15
CA ARG A 128 -1.31 -27.82 -10.65
C ARG A 128 -2.75 -28.25 -10.35
N ALA A 129 -3.29 -27.94 -9.18
CA ALA A 129 -4.66 -28.28 -8.83
C ALA A 129 -5.69 -27.53 -9.68
N ILE A 130 -5.44 -26.25 -9.98
CA ILE A 130 -6.29 -25.41 -10.84
C ILE A 130 -6.20 -25.84 -12.31
N LEU A 131 -4.99 -26.11 -12.82
CA LEU A 131 -4.78 -26.54 -14.20
C LEU A 131 -5.21 -27.99 -14.45
N ASN A 132 -5.33 -28.80 -13.40
CA ASN A 132 -5.87 -30.15 -13.51
C ASN A 132 -7.39 -30.09 -13.67
N LEU A 133 -7.93 -30.89 -14.58
CA LEU A 133 -9.37 -30.97 -14.85
C LEU A 133 -10.15 -31.75 -13.78
N ARG A 134 -9.48 -32.20 -12.71
CA ARG A 134 -10.12 -32.89 -11.58
C ARG A 134 -10.83 -31.90 -10.66
N LYS A 135 -12.11 -32.14 -10.40
CA LYS A 135 -12.99 -31.26 -9.61
C LYS A 135 -12.55 -31.09 -8.14
N LYS A 136 -12.31 -32.19 -7.41
CA LYS A 136 -11.97 -32.14 -5.97
C LYS A 136 -10.69 -31.34 -5.65
N PRO A 137 -9.53 -31.56 -6.31
CA PRO A 137 -8.32 -30.79 -6.02
C PRO A 137 -8.50 -29.29 -6.30
N LYS A 138 -9.23 -28.96 -7.37
CA LYS A 138 -9.55 -27.57 -7.73
C LYS A 138 -10.38 -26.90 -6.64
N GLU A 139 -11.47 -27.53 -6.19
CA GLU A 139 -12.36 -26.94 -5.17
C GLU A 139 -11.59 -26.61 -3.88
N ILE A 140 -10.75 -27.53 -3.42
CA ILE A 140 -9.89 -27.32 -2.24
C ILE A 140 -8.92 -26.14 -2.47
N ALA A 141 -8.30 -26.07 -3.65
CA ALA A 141 -7.37 -24.99 -3.97
C ALA A 141 -8.07 -23.62 -4.07
N VAL A 142 -9.27 -23.54 -4.65
CA VAL A 142 -10.07 -22.31 -4.78
C VAL A 142 -10.55 -21.83 -3.40
N GLU A 143 -11.01 -22.74 -2.55
CA GLU A 143 -11.43 -22.44 -1.18
C GLU A 143 -10.26 -21.91 -0.33
N ASP A 144 -9.09 -22.56 -0.42
CA ASP A 144 -7.88 -22.12 0.27
C ASP A 144 -7.41 -20.74 -0.23
N LEU A 145 -7.44 -20.51 -1.54
CA LEU A 145 -7.13 -19.19 -2.12
C LEU A 145 -8.09 -18.08 -1.69
N THR A 146 -9.32 -18.41 -1.29
CA THR A 146 -10.30 -17.42 -0.83
C THR A 146 -10.01 -16.99 0.61
N THR A 147 -9.48 -17.89 1.44
CA THR A 147 -9.37 -17.71 2.91
C THR A 147 -7.95 -17.47 3.39
N ASN A 148 -6.94 -17.95 2.67
CA ASN A 148 -5.55 -17.86 3.08
C ASN A 148 -4.99 -16.44 2.91
N THR A 149 -4.59 -15.81 4.00
CA THR A 149 -4.06 -14.43 4.01
C THR A 149 -2.55 -14.34 3.74
N ARG A 150 -1.86 -15.48 3.62
CA ARG A 150 -0.39 -15.54 3.47
C ARG A 150 0.06 -15.68 2.01
N ILE A 151 -0.86 -15.60 1.06
CA ILE A 151 -0.57 -15.78 -0.37
C ILE A 151 -0.18 -14.46 -1.06
N GLY A 152 -0.17 -13.32 -0.36
CA GLY A 152 0.20 -11.99 -0.90
C GLY A 152 1.41 -12.01 -1.84
N PRO A 153 2.56 -12.59 -1.45
CA PRO A 153 3.76 -12.61 -2.30
C PRO A 153 3.64 -13.42 -3.61
N ILE A 154 2.66 -14.33 -3.72
CA ILE A 154 2.44 -15.14 -4.94
C ILE A 154 1.27 -14.64 -5.80
N PHE A 155 0.55 -13.60 -5.38
CA PHE A 155 -0.52 -12.97 -6.18
C PHE A 155 -0.05 -12.66 -7.61
N PRO A 156 1.09 -11.97 -7.84
CA PRO A 156 1.56 -11.68 -9.19
C PRO A 156 1.71 -12.92 -10.07
N ASN A 157 2.22 -14.03 -9.51
CA ASN A 157 2.40 -15.27 -10.26
C ASN A 157 1.06 -15.92 -10.64
N LEU A 158 0.07 -15.88 -9.74
CA LEU A 158 -1.27 -16.39 -10.01
C LEU A 158 -1.99 -15.53 -11.07
N PHE A 159 -1.82 -14.21 -11.05
CA PHE A 159 -2.37 -13.32 -12.07
C PHE A 159 -1.66 -13.49 -13.43
N ASN A 160 -0.33 -13.65 -13.44
CA ASN A 160 0.40 -13.97 -14.67
C ASN A 160 -0.08 -15.30 -15.27
N LEU A 161 -0.32 -16.32 -14.44
CA LEU A 161 -0.94 -17.57 -14.89
C LEU A 161 -2.32 -17.33 -15.49
N ALA A 162 -3.14 -16.47 -14.88
CA ALA A 162 -4.46 -16.15 -15.38
C ALA A 162 -4.41 -15.46 -16.75
N VAL A 163 -3.55 -14.45 -16.92
CA VAL A 163 -3.33 -13.76 -18.20
C VAL A 163 -2.86 -14.74 -19.27
N LEU A 164 -1.95 -15.66 -18.92
CA LEU A 164 -1.42 -16.65 -19.86
C LEU A 164 -2.52 -17.60 -20.36
N VAL A 165 -3.40 -18.06 -19.47
CA VAL A 165 -4.47 -19.02 -19.82
C VAL A 165 -5.68 -18.35 -20.47
N LEU A 166 -5.99 -17.11 -20.12
CA LEU A 166 -7.15 -16.41 -20.67
C LEU A 166 -6.87 -15.79 -22.05
N ASN A 167 -5.62 -15.62 -22.45
CA ASN A 167 -5.30 -15.19 -23.80
C ASN A 167 -5.33 -16.38 -24.76
N ASP A 168 -6.30 -16.39 -25.68
CA ASP A 168 -6.49 -17.47 -26.66
C ASP A 168 -5.26 -17.68 -27.56
N ASP A 169 -4.53 -16.61 -27.91
CA ASP A 169 -3.31 -16.72 -28.75
C ASP A 169 -2.22 -17.53 -28.06
N ASN A 170 -2.07 -17.37 -26.74
CA ASN A 170 -1.13 -18.14 -25.94
C ASN A 170 -1.53 -19.62 -25.90
N LEU A 171 -2.83 -19.91 -25.72
CA LEU A 171 -3.32 -21.29 -25.72
C LEU A 171 -3.24 -21.95 -27.10
N ASN A 172 -3.40 -21.17 -28.17
CA ASN A 172 -3.20 -21.60 -29.55
C ASN A 172 -1.74 -21.98 -29.78
N ALA A 173 -0.80 -21.12 -29.38
CA ALA A 173 0.63 -21.40 -29.49
C ALA A 173 1.07 -22.64 -28.70
N LEU A 174 0.42 -22.91 -27.56
CA LEU A 174 0.71 -24.06 -26.70
C LEU A 174 -0.01 -25.36 -27.10
N ASN A 175 -0.81 -25.37 -28.17
CA ASN A 175 -1.56 -26.53 -28.65
C ASN A 175 -2.40 -27.26 -27.56
N VAL A 176 -3.04 -26.49 -26.67
CA VAL A 176 -3.79 -27.07 -25.54
C VAL A 176 -5.14 -27.65 -26.03
N PRO A 177 -5.42 -28.96 -25.83
CA PRO A 177 -6.64 -29.60 -26.35
C PRO A 177 -7.92 -29.25 -25.57
N ALA A 178 -7.81 -28.79 -24.32
CA ALA A 178 -8.94 -28.53 -23.42
C ALA A 178 -8.98 -27.06 -22.94
N LYS A 179 -9.09 -26.11 -23.87
CA LYS A 179 -9.03 -24.66 -23.60
C LYS A 179 -10.14 -24.16 -22.67
N LYS A 180 -11.40 -24.48 -22.99
CA LYS A 180 -12.57 -23.95 -22.24
C LYS A 180 -12.62 -24.41 -20.78
N PRO A 181 -12.43 -25.70 -20.44
CA PRO A 181 -12.39 -26.14 -19.05
C PRO A 181 -11.24 -25.48 -18.26
N LEU A 182 -10.09 -25.27 -18.89
CA LEU A 182 -8.93 -24.63 -18.28
C LEU A 182 -9.19 -23.16 -17.97
N GLN A 183 -9.73 -22.42 -18.95
CA GLN A 183 -10.15 -21.03 -18.78
C GLN A 183 -11.20 -20.91 -17.67
N SER A 184 -12.19 -21.81 -17.62
CA SER A 184 -13.19 -21.82 -16.55
C SER A 184 -12.58 -22.01 -15.16
N ASN A 185 -11.63 -22.94 -15.01
CA ASN A 185 -10.92 -23.17 -13.75
C ASN A 185 -10.09 -21.96 -13.31
N VAL A 186 -9.40 -21.32 -14.25
CA VAL A 186 -8.64 -20.10 -13.97
C VAL A 186 -9.56 -18.94 -13.61
N LEU A 187 -10.75 -18.83 -14.20
CA LEU A 187 -11.73 -17.85 -13.76
C LEU A 187 -12.23 -18.11 -12.34
N ASP A 188 -12.38 -19.36 -11.89
CA ASP A 188 -12.69 -19.66 -10.48
C ASP A 188 -11.54 -19.22 -9.55
N MET A 189 -10.30 -19.42 -9.97
CA MET A 189 -9.13 -18.94 -9.25
C MET A 189 -9.13 -17.41 -9.14
N VAL A 190 -9.39 -16.69 -10.24
CA VAL A 190 -9.47 -15.22 -10.24
C VAL A 190 -10.61 -14.74 -9.33
N ASP A 191 -11.78 -15.39 -9.37
CA ASP A 191 -12.91 -15.03 -8.51
C ASP A 191 -12.60 -15.21 -7.01
N ALA A 192 -11.91 -16.30 -6.66
CA ALA A 192 -11.40 -16.52 -5.30
C ALA A 192 -10.39 -15.44 -4.88
N LEU A 193 -9.46 -15.10 -5.76
CA LEU A 193 -8.47 -14.03 -5.50
C LEU A 193 -9.14 -12.66 -5.33
N CYS A 194 -10.19 -12.34 -6.09
CA CYS A 194 -10.97 -11.12 -5.94
C CYS A 194 -11.73 -11.07 -4.61
N SER A 195 -12.09 -12.24 -4.06
CA SER A 195 -12.85 -12.36 -2.82
C SER A 195 -11.93 -12.45 -1.58
N ASN A 196 -10.63 -12.65 -1.77
CA ASN A 196 -9.67 -12.74 -0.69
C ASN A 196 -9.43 -11.36 -0.02
N PRO A 197 -9.41 -11.24 1.32
CA PRO A 197 -9.15 -9.99 2.02
C PRO A 197 -7.84 -9.30 1.63
N CYS A 198 -6.83 -10.05 1.21
CA CYS A 198 -5.54 -9.53 0.76
C CYS A 198 -5.62 -8.80 -0.58
N SER A 199 -6.71 -8.96 -1.35
CA SER A 199 -6.86 -8.37 -2.68
C SER A 199 -6.80 -6.84 -2.70
N LEU A 200 -7.15 -6.18 -1.59
CA LEU A 200 -7.26 -4.71 -1.44
C LEU A 200 -5.93 -3.94 -1.53
N ASP A 201 -4.80 -4.64 -1.64
CA ASP A 201 -3.49 -4.02 -1.77
C ASP A 201 -3.29 -3.34 -3.13
N THR A 202 -2.74 -2.11 -3.11
CA THR A 202 -2.31 -1.34 -4.29
C THR A 202 -1.41 -2.12 -5.26
N ASN A 203 -0.58 -3.05 -4.78
CA ASN A 203 0.23 -3.91 -5.66
C ASN A 203 -0.60 -4.89 -6.51
N ILE A 204 -1.75 -5.31 -5.99
CA ILE A 204 -2.67 -6.23 -6.68
C ILE A 204 -3.48 -5.47 -7.74
N GLN A 205 -3.76 -4.17 -7.52
CA GLN A 205 -4.33 -3.29 -8.53
C GLN A 205 -3.49 -3.28 -9.82
N GLN A 206 -2.16 -3.25 -9.73
CA GLN A 206 -1.29 -3.32 -10.92
C GLN A 206 -1.41 -4.65 -11.67
N GLN A 207 -1.64 -5.76 -10.97
CA GLN A 207 -1.85 -7.06 -11.61
C GLN A 207 -3.20 -7.14 -12.32
N PHE A 208 -4.24 -6.56 -11.72
CA PHE A 208 -5.55 -6.42 -12.36
C PHE A 208 -5.50 -5.55 -13.61
N GLN A 209 -4.65 -4.51 -13.69
CA GLN A 209 -4.48 -3.71 -14.91
C GLN A 209 -4.06 -4.54 -16.12
N ARG A 210 -3.33 -5.65 -15.93
CA ARG A 210 -2.94 -6.56 -17.01
C ARG A 210 -4.02 -7.56 -17.38
N LEU A 211 -4.76 -8.04 -16.38
CA LEU A 211 -5.83 -9.04 -16.57
C LEU A 211 -7.09 -8.42 -17.17
N PHE A 212 -7.43 -7.20 -16.76
CA PHE A 212 -8.69 -6.54 -17.09
C PHE A 212 -8.92 -6.40 -18.61
N PRO A 213 -7.94 -5.93 -19.41
CA PRO A 213 -8.09 -5.86 -20.87
C PRO A 213 -8.34 -7.21 -21.54
N VAL A 214 -7.65 -8.25 -21.07
CA VAL A 214 -7.77 -9.61 -21.60
C VAL A 214 -9.17 -10.17 -21.33
N MET A 215 -9.73 -9.91 -20.15
CA MET A 215 -11.10 -10.32 -19.83
C MET A 215 -12.15 -9.59 -20.68
N VAL A 216 -12.01 -8.27 -20.84
CA VAL A 216 -12.92 -7.48 -21.69
C VAL A 216 -12.86 -7.96 -23.13
N SER A 217 -11.66 -8.16 -23.70
CA SER A 217 -11.49 -8.68 -25.07
C SER A 217 -12.15 -10.05 -25.27
N ASN A 218 -11.99 -10.97 -24.32
CA ASN A 218 -12.63 -12.29 -24.40
C ASN A 218 -14.16 -12.26 -24.30
N ILE A 219 -14.73 -11.32 -23.55
CA ILE A 219 -16.19 -11.11 -23.50
C ILE A 219 -16.68 -10.65 -24.87
N LEU A 220 -15.94 -9.74 -25.51
CA LEU A 220 -16.26 -9.20 -26.84
C LEU A 220 -16.15 -10.27 -27.93
N GLY A 221 -15.27 -11.25 -27.76
CA GLY A 221 -15.14 -12.43 -28.64
C GLY A 221 -16.27 -13.47 -28.55
N ASN A 222 -17.35 -13.23 -27.78
CA ASN A 222 -18.49 -14.14 -27.58
C ASN A 222 -18.11 -15.53 -27.02
N GLY A 223 -17.24 -15.57 -26.01
CA GLY A 223 -16.92 -16.81 -25.30
C GLY A 223 -18.11 -17.35 -24.50
N SER A 224 -18.27 -18.68 -24.44
CA SER A 224 -19.25 -19.35 -23.54
C SER A 224 -18.99 -19.09 -22.05
N LEU A 225 -17.90 -18.42 -21.70
CA LEU A 225 -17.50 -18.03 -20.33
C LEU A 225 -17.73 -16.53 -20.06
N ALA A 226 -18.29 -15.78 -21.02
CA ALA A 226 -18.41 -14.33 -20.92
C ALA A 226 -19.25 -13.87 -19.71
N ASP A 227 -20.34 -14.57 -19.37
CA ASP A 227 -21.15 -14.23 -18.18
C ASP A 227 -20.35 -14.31 -16.87
N LYS A 228 -19.46 -15.31 -16.75
CA LYS A 228 -18.59 -15.48 -15.58
C LYS A 228 -17.54 -14.37 -15.52
N MET A 229 -16.95 -14.03 -16.66
CA MET A 229 -15.99 -12.91 -16.77
C MET A 229 -16.66 -11.58 -16.40
N VAL A 230 -17.87 -11.31 -16.88
CA VAL A 230 -18.63 -10.09 -16.50
C VAL A 230 -18.89 -10.05 -15.00
N THR A 231 -19.25 -11.18 -14.38
CA THR A 231 -19.48 -11.25 -12.93
C THR A 231 -18.21 -10.87 -12.14
N ILE A 232 -17.06 -11.40 -12.55
CA ILE A 232 -15.76 -11.10 -11.94
C ILE A 232 -15.40 -9.62 -12.17
N LEU A 233 -15.56 -9.11 -13.40
CA LEU A 233 -15.33 -7.69 -13.71
C LEU A 233 -16.22 -6.76 -12.87
N THR A 234 -17.47 -7.15 -12.65
CA THR A 234 -18.40 -6.41 -11.78
C THR A 234 -17.88 -6.34 -10.35
N LYS A 235 -17.31 -7.44 -9.82
CA LYS A 235 -16.66 -7.42 -8.50
C LYS A 235 -15.45 -6.49 -8.48
N ILE A 236 -14.56 -6.62 -9.46
CA ILE A 236 -13.32 -5.81 -9.58
C ILE A 236 -13.65 -4.32 -9.64
N THR A 237 -14.60 -3.92 -10.48
CA THR A 237 -14.99 -2.50 -10.67
C THR A 237 -15.70 -1.91 -9.45
N ARG A 238 -16.41 -2.73 -8.67
CA ARG A 238 -16.96 -2.31 -7.36
C ARG A 238 -15.87 -2.11 -6.31
N THR A 239 -14.86 -2.98 -6.29
CA THR A 239 -13.75 -2.88 -5.34
C THR A 239 -12.80 -1.72 -5.70
N TRP A 240 -12.54 -1.52 -7.00
CA TRP A 240 -11.65 -0.49 -7.51
C TRP A 240 -12.30 0.27 -8.68
N PRO A 241 -12.98 1.40 -8.39
CA PRO A 241 -13.65 2.20 -9.41
C PRO A 241 -12.72 2.77 -10.49
N SER A 242 -11.42 2.85 -10.24
CA SER A 242 -10.41 3.32 -11.20
C SER A 242 -10.35 2.48 -12.48
N PHE A 243 -10.73 1.20 -12.43
CA PHE A 243 -10.77 0.34 -13.63
C PHE A 243 -11.93 0.66 -14.57
N ILE A 244 -12.94 1.42 -14.12
CA ILE A 244 -14.08 1.80 -14.98
C ILE A 244 -13.57 2.59 -16.19
N ALA A 245 -12.62 3.51 -15.99
CA ALA A 245 -12.04 4.30 -17.09
C ALA A 245 -11.28 3.43 -18.10
N ILE A 246 -10.52 2.44 -17.63
CA ILE A 246 -9.78 1.49 -18.49
C ILE A 246 -10.76 0.65 -19.31
N GLY A 247 -11.80 0.12 -18.67
CA GLY A 247 -12.83 -0.67 -19.35
C GLY A 247 -13.60 0.11 -20.40
N LYS A 248 -13.95 1.36 -20.10
CA LYS A 248 -14.59 2.28 -21.04
C LYS A 248 -13.75 2.44 -22.32
N GLY A 249 -12.45 2.74 -22.19
CA GLY A 249 -11.56 2.94 -23.33
C GLY A 249 -11.52 1.73 -24.27
N ILE A 250 -11.33 0.53 -23.71
CA ILE A 250 -11.22 -0.70 -24.51
C ILE A 250 -12.55 -1.04 -25.22
N LEU A 251 -13.69 -0.87 -24.54
CA LEU A 251 -14.99 -1.10 -25.14
C LEU A 251 -15.29 -0.10 -26.25
N PHE A 252 -14.98 1.19 -26.02
CA PHE A 252 -15.15 2.23 -27.02
C PHE A 252 -14.31 1.94 -28.27
N ASP A 253 -13.03 1.58 -28.09
CA ASP A 253 -12.14 1.20 -29.19
C ASP A 253 -12.70 0.01 -29.97
N TYR A 254 -13.20 -1.03 -29.28
CA TYR A 254 -13.77 -2.21 -29.93
C TYR A 254 -15.07 -1.90 -30.69
N LEU A 255 -15.98 -1.14 -30.08
CA LEU A 255 -17.26 -0.75 -30.70
C LEU A 255 -17.04 0.19 -31.89
N SER A 256 -16.06 1.09 -31.81
CA SER A 256 -15.70 2.00 -32.92
C SER A 256 -15.10 1.27 -34.13
N GLN A 257 -14.42 0.13 -33.91
CA GLN A 257 -13.83 -0.69 -34.96
C GLN A 257 -14.80 -1.76 -35.53
N GLY A 258 -15.91 -2.04 -34.84
CA GLY A 258 -16.88 -3.07 -35.18
C GLY A 258 -18.03 -2.57 -36.07
N THR A 259 -18.66 -3.48 -36.81
CA THR A 259 -19.95 -3.20 -37.48
C THR A 259 -21.07 -3.15 -36.43
N LYS A 260 -21.97 -2.16 -36.55
CA LYS A 260 -23.02 -1.78 -35.58
C LYS A 260 -24.01 -2.90 -35.18
N GLU A 261 -24.01 -4.03 -35.89
CA GLU A 261 -24.87 -5.21 -35.64
C GLU A 261 -24.29 -6.21 -34.60
N ARG A 262 -23.12 -5.96 -34.00
CA ARG A 262 -22.40 -6.94 -33.17
C ARG A 262 -22.67 -6.87 -31.66
N LEU A 263 -23.63 -6.08 -31.19
CA LEU A 263 -23.94 -5.98 -29.76
C LEU A 263 -24.53 -7.28 -29.22
N THR A 264 -23.73 -8.06 -28.50
CA THR A 264 -24.20 -9.30 -27.86
C THR A 264 -24.58 -9.07 -26.41
N ALA A 265 -25.45 -9.94 -25.87
CA ALA A 265 -25.92 -9.83 -24.49
C ALA A 265 -24.78 -9.73 -23.43
N PRO A 266 -23.65 -10.47 -23.55
CA PRO A 266 -22.52 -10.30 -22.65
C PRO A 266 -21.84 -8.92 -22.73
N MET A 267 -21.79 -8.31 -23.92
CA MET A 267 -21.24 -6.96 -24.10
C MET A 267 -22.11 -5.93 -23.38
N ILE A 268 -23.44 -6.04 -23.51
CA ILE A 268 -24.38 -5.17 -22.81
C ILE A 268 -24.25 -5.34 -21.29
N LYS A 269 -24.14 -6.57 -20.79
CA LYS A 269 -23.90 -6.84 -19.36
C LYS A 269 -22.55 -6.28 -18.88
N CYS A 270 -21.51 -6.32 -19.71
CA CYS A 270 -20.21 -5.72 -19.41
C CYS A 270 -20.30 -4.19 -19.29
N VAL A 271 -21.00 -3.54 -20.22
CA VAL A 271 -21.26 -2.10 -20.19
C VAL A 271 -22.07 -1.71 -18.95
N LEU A 272 -23.10 -2.50 -18.59
CA LEU A 272 -23.86 -2.32 -17.36
C LEU A 272 -22.98 -2.45 -16.10
N ALA A 273 -22.02 -3.37 -16.09
CA ALA A 273 -21.09 -3.55 -14.98
C ALA A 273 -20.15 -2.36 -14.79
N LEU A 274 -19.80 -1.65 -15.87
CA LEU A 274 -18.98 -0.42 -15.82
C LEU A 274 -19.75 0.81 -15.37
N GLY A 275 -21.08 0.73 -15.30
CA GLY A 275 -21.95 1.75 -14.73
C GLY A 275 -22.66 2.63 -15.77
N ARG A 276 -23.61 3.43 -15.27
CA ARG A 276 -24.56 4.18 -16.11
C ARG A 276 -23.90 5.15 -17.09
N GLN A 277 -22.82 5.83 -16.69
CA GLN A 277 -22.11 6.76 -17.59
C GLN A 277 -21.45 6.02 -18.75
N ALA A 278 -20.84 4.85 -18.51
CA ALA A 278 -20.26 4.02 -19.56
C ALA A 278 -21.33 3.57 -20.58
N LEU A 279 -22.54 3.27 -20.09
CA LEU A 279 -23.67 2.90 -20.94
C LEU A 279 -24.10 4.04 -21.87
N VAL A 280 -24.24 5.25 -21.36
CA VAL A 280 -24.64 6.42 -22.17
C VAL A 280 -23.56 6.76 -23.20
N GLU A 281 -22.29 6.75 -22.80
CA GLU A 281 -21.18 7.11 -23.68
C GLU A 281 -20.91 6.06 -24.77
N CYS A 282 -20.99 4.76 -24.46
CA CYS A 282 -20.67 3.69 -25.41
C CYS A 282 -21.86 3.25 -26.27
N LEU A 283 -23.10 3.36 -25.76
CA LEU A 283 -24.30 2.90 -26.46
C LEU A 283 -25.22 4.03 -26.91
N GLY A 284 -25.00 5.28 -26.49
CA GLY A 284 -25.87 6.42 -26.86
C GLY A 284 -26.09 6.52 -28.37
N GLU A 285 -25.00 6.57 -29.14
CA GLU A 285 -25.07 6.65 -30.62
C GLU A 285 -25.60 5.38 -31.29
N HIS A 286 -25.60 4.24 -30.61
CA HIS A 286 -26.11 2.96 -31.14
C HIS A 286 -27.59 2.74 -30.79
N LEU A 287 -28.08 3.32 -29.70
CA LEU A 287 -29.48 3.30 -29.29
C LEU A 287 -30.33 4.25 -30.11
N ASP A 288 -29.79 5.41 -30.50
CA ASP A 288 -30.49 6.37 -31.38
C ASP A 288 -30.91 5.73 -32.73
N HIS A 289 -30.14 4.75 -33.23
CA HIS A 289 -30.51 3.99 -34.44
C HIS A 289 -31.64 2.98 -34.21
N LEU A 290 -31.79 2.43 -33.00
CA LEU A 290 -32.86 1.47 -32.70
C LEU A 290 -34.24 2.15 -32.61
N ASP A 291 -34.27 3.44 -32.29
CA ASP A 291 -35.50 4.24 -32.27
C ASP A 291 -35.93 4.75 -33.66
N GLU A 292 -35.04 4.65 -34.68
CA GLU A 292 -35.32 5.02 -36.08
C GLU A 292 -35.79 3.84 -36.97
N CYS A 293 -35.91 2.63 -36.43
CA CYS A 293 -36.46 1.44 -37.11
C CYS A 293 -37.86 1.07 -36.61
#